data_AF-A0A9P5S3K6-F1
#
_entry.id   AF-A0A9P5S3K6-F1
#
_cell.length_a   1.000
_cell.length_b   1.000
_cell.length_c   1.000
_cell.angle_alpha   90.00
_cell.angle_beta   90.00
_cell.angle_gamma   90.00
#
_symmetry.space_group_name_H-M   'P 1'
#
loop_
_entity.id
_entity.type
_entity.pdbx_description
1 polymer ?
#
loop_
_entity_poly.entity_id
_entity_poly.type
_entity_poly.pdbx_seq_one_letter_code
_entity_poly.pdbx_strand_id
1 'polypeptide(L)'
;MDASDVISSPWGCRWLTKLSVQIFNIPRPDIIIDKKGRVRTSAERAAEGTVEASRAIQRKVYRQLGELTCLEFLDLGLDIENGSREELVDDIDGTIYDPQFQLNCLEMSLASGLGLLENLRNLRSLRVVGMEHRIGVLELQWMKAYFPRLERLNGVDPEVCYLPLFLRPTREYEPEPGVRQWLSSQVVSWVLLE
;
A
#
# COMPACT_ATOMS: atom_id res chain seq x y z
N MET A 1 4.16 0.91 -13.94
CA MET A 1 3.04 0.94 -14.88
C MET A 1 2.17 2.12 -14.52
N ASP A 2 1.80 2.95 -15.50
CA ASP A 2 0.90 4.07 -15.23
C ASP A 2 -0.49 3.54 -14.90
N ALA A 3 -1.19 4.19 -13.98
CA ALA A 3 -2.60 3.91 -13.72
C ALA A 3 -3.44 4.01 -15.00
N SER A 4 -3.12 4.92 -15.93
CA SER A 4 -3.79 5.04 -17.23
C SER A 4 -3.65 3.76 -18.07
N ASP A 5 -2.47 3.14 -18.06
CA ASP A 5 -2.21 1.92 -18.82
C ASP A 5 -2.96 0.72 -18.22
N VAL A 6 -3.05 0.68 -16.89
CA VAL A 6 -3.82 -0.36 -16.19
C VAL A 6 -5.30 -0.28 -16.58
N ILE A 7 -5.86 0.93 -16.70
CA ILE A 7 -7.31 1.12 -16.92
C ILE A 7 -7.71 1.20 -18.40
N SER A 8 -6.77 1.40 -19.33
CA SER A 8 -7.09 1.63 -20.74
C SER A 8 -7.66 0.39 -21.42
N SER A 9 -7.25 -0.80 -20.98
CA SER A 9 -7.63 -2.06 -21.59
C SER A 9 -7.80 -3.18 -20.55
N PRO A 10 -8.78 -4.09 -20.73
CA PRO A 10 -8.87 -5.29 -19.91
C PRO A 10 -7.60 -6.15 -20.03
N TRP A 11 -7.18 -6.74 -18.92
CA TRP A 11 -6.02 -7.63 -18.91
C TRP A 11 -6.39 -8.99 -19.51
N GLY A 12 -5.69 -9.42 -20.56
CA GLY A 12 -5.93 -10.72 -21.21
C GLY A 12 -5.45 -11.92 -20.38
N CYS A 13 -4.51 -11.71 -19.47
CA CYS A 13 -3.84 -12.76 -18.70
C CYS A 13 -4.62 -13.15 -17.43
N ARG A 14 -5.84 -13.68 -17.59
CA ARG A 14 -6.72 -14.04 -16.44
C ARG A 14 -6.19 -15.18 -15.56
N TRP A 15 -5.25 -15.95 -16.07
CA TRP A 15 -4.60 -17.10 -15.40
C TRP A 15 -3.30 -16.73 -14.69
N LEU A 16 -2.98 -15.43 -14.60
CA LEU A 16 -1.76 -14.96 -13.96
C LEU A 16 -1.78 -15.32 -12.46
N THR A 17 -0.75 -16.04 -12.01
CA THR A 17 -0.59 -16.44 -10.60
C THR A 17 0.33 -15.52 -9.81
N LYS A 18 1.26 -14.84 -10.50
CA LYS A 18 2.19 -13.87 -9.90
C LYS A 18 2.19 -12.59 -10.69
N LEU A 19 1.95 -11.48 -10.00
CA LEU A 19 2.03 -10.13 -10.53
C LEU A 19 2.92 -9.30 -9.62
N SER A 20 4.00 -8.74 -10.18
CA SER A 20 4.79 -7.71 -9.52
C SER A 20 4.78 -6.47 -10.42
N VAL A 21 4.18 -5.40 -9.93
CA VAL A 21 4.03 -4.15 -10.68
C VAL A 21 3.84 -2.97 -9.74
N GLN A 22 4.67 -1.94 -9.92
CA GLN A 22 4.41 -0.64 -9.29
C GLN A 22 3.40 0.12 -10.12
N ILE A 23 2.28 0.52 -9.51
CA ILE A 23 1.25 1.34 -10.17
C ILE A 23 1.40 2.77 -9.67
N PHE A 24 1.86 3.65 -10.57
CA PHE A 24 2.15 5.05 -10.27
C PHE A 24 1.16 5.99 -10.96
N ASN A 25 1.33 7.30 -10.75
CA ASN A 25 0.49 8.36 -11.30
C ASN A 25 -0.99 8.28 -10.89
N ILE A 26 -1.25 7.75 -9.69
CA ILE A 26 -2.54 7.91 -9.03
C ILE A 26 -2.47 9.18 -8.18
N PRO A 27 -3.27 10.23 -8.48
CA PRO A 27 -3.25 11.46 -7.69
C PRO A 27 -3.61 11.18 -6.23
N ARG A 28 -2.94 11.81 -5.26
CA ARG A 28 -3.17 11.59 -3.82
C ARG A 28 -3.24 12.93 -3.08
N PRO A 29 -4.28 13.75 -3.36
CA PRO A 29 -4.43 15.07 -2.75
C PRO A 29 -4.68 15.01 -1.23
N ASP A 30 -4.95 13.81 -0.70
CA ASP A 30 -5.06 13.51 0.72
C ASP A 30 -3.70 13.43 1.43
N ILE A 31 -2.59 13.27 0.70
CA ILE A 31 -1.25 13.28 1.25
C ILE A 31 -0.84 14.73 1.51
N ILE A 32 -0.59 15.03 2.79
CA ILE A 32 -0.22 16.38 3.26
C ILE A 32 1.29 16.56 3.30
N ILE A 33 2.04 15.48 3.55
CA ILE A 33 3.48 15.52 3.76
C ILE A 33 4.14 14.79 2.58
N ASP A 34 5.12 15.43 1.94
CA ASP A 34 5.88 14.81 0.86
C ASP A 34 6.95 13.84 1.40
N LYS A 35 7.72 13.23 0.49
CA LYS A 35 8.75 12.25 0.86
C LYS A 35 9.89 12.86 1.68
N LYS A 36 10.06 14.19 1.61
CA LYS A 36 11.06 14.95 2.37
C LYS A 36 10.51 15.48 3.68
N GLY A 37 9.34 15.02 4.13
CA GLY A 37 8.72 15.52 5.36
C GLY A 37 8.15 16.93 5.24
N ARG A 38 8.09 17.52 4.04
CA ARG A 38 7.61 18.89 3.85
C ARG A 38 6.10 18.89 3.70
N VAL A 39 5.45 19.86 4.35
CA VAL A 39 4.01 20.07 4.19
C VAL A 39 3.72 20.63 2.80
N ARG A 40 2.95 19.87 2.02
CA ARG A 40 2.48 20.25 0.69
C ARG A 40 1.51 21.42 0.80
N THR A 41 1.73 22.42 -0.04
CA THR A 41 0.85 23.58 -0.13
C THR A 41 -0.54 23.16 -0.61
N SER A 42 -1.55 23.98 -0.27
CA SER A 42 -2.90 23.77 -0.79
C SER A 42 -2.97 23.87 -2.32
N ALA A 43 -2.10 24.65 -2.96
CA ALA A 43 -2.03 24.77 -4.41
C ALA A 43 -1.52 23.48 -5.09
N GLU A 44 -0.46 22.88 -4.55
CA GLU A 44 0.07 21.60 -5.06
C GLU A 44 -0.97 20.47 -4.94
N ARG A 45 -1.70 20.42 -3.82
CA ARG A 45 -2.76 19.42 -3.62
C ARG A 45 -3.96 19.67 -4.53
N ALA A 46 -4.34 20.93 -4.74
CA ALA A 46 -5.43 21.27 -5.64
C ALA A 46 -5.12 20.92 -7.11
N ALA A 47 -3.85 21.01 -7.52
CA ALA A 47 -3.41 20.62 -8.86
C ALA A 47 -3.57 19.12 -9.15
N GLU A 48 -3.57 18.27 -8.11
CA GLU A 48 -3.84 16.83 -8.22
C GLU A 48 -5.33 16.49 -8.33
N GLY A 49 -6.22 17.46 -8.11
CA GLY A 49 -7.67 17.28 -8.14
C GLY A 49 -8.26 16.90 -6.78
N THR A 50 -9.40 16.22 -6.80
CA THR A 50 -10.16 15.87 -5.58
C THR A 50 -9.89 14.44 -5.13
N VAL A 51 -10.08 14.18 -3.83
CA VAL A 51 -9.97 12.83 -3.24
C VAL A 51 -10.94 11.85 -3.93
N GLU A 52 -12.17 12.26 -4.20
CA GLU A 52 -13.15 11.42 -4.91
C GLU A 52 -12.73 11.09 -6.35
N ALA A 53 -12.12 12.04 -7.08
CA ALA A 53 -11.61 11.79 -8.43
C ALA A 53 -10.45 10.79 -8.41
N SER A 54 -9.51 10.95 -7.46
CA SER A 54 -8.46 9.95 -7.20
C SER A 54 -9.04 8.57 -6.95
N ARG A 55 -9.98 8.45 -6.00
CA ARG A 55 -10.61 7.17 -5.67
C ARG A 55 -11.38 6.58 -6.85
N ALA A 56 -11.92 7.40 -7.75
CA ALA A 56 -12.55 6.90 -8.97
C ALA A 56 -11.53 6.20 -9.90
N ILE A 57 -10.30 6.71 -10.00
CA ILE A 57 -9.19 6.06 -10.72
C ILE A 57 -8.79 4.77 -10.00
N GLN A 58 -8.57 4.84 -8.68
CA GLN A 58 -8.18 3.67 -7.88
C GLN A 58 -9.19 2.52 -7.99
N ARG A 59 -10.50 2.81 -7.92
CA ARG A 59 -11.54 1.80 -8.13
C ARG A 59 -11.49 1.14 -9.51
N LYS A 60 -11.08 1.86 -10.56
CA LYS A 60 -10.89 1.25 -11.89
C LYS A 60 -9.68 0.30 -11.88
N VAL A 61 -8.57 0.72 -11.28
CA VAL A 61 -7.39 -0.13 -11.10
C VAL A 61 -7.73 -1.39 -10.28
N TYR A 62 -8.41 -1.25 -9.15
CA TYR A 62 -8.82 -2.38 -8.32
C TYR A 62 -9.76 -3.34 -9.06
N ARG A 63 -10.66 -2.86 -9.91
CA ARG A 63 -11.49 -3.76 -10.74
C ARG A 63 -10.63 -4.62 -11.66
N GLN A 64 -9.65 -4.03 -12.33
CA GLN A 64 -8.73 -4.78 -13.20
C GLN A 64 -7.95 -5.83 -12.41
N LEU A 65 -7.40 -5.46 -11.27
CA LEU A 65 -6.68 -6.40 -10.40
C LEU A 65 -7.61 -7.49 -9.86
N GLY A 66 -8.84 -7.16 -9.47
CA GLY A 66 -9.84 -8.09 -8.94
C GLY A 66 -10.34 -9.12 -9.95
N GLU A 67 -10.13 -8.91 -11.25
CA GLU A 67 -10.43 -9.90 -12.30
C GLU A 67 -9.39 -11.03 -12.36
N LEU A 68 -8.20 -10.86 -11.76
CA LEU A 68 -7.11 -11.85 -11.76
C LEU A 68 -7.34 -12.92 -10.68
N THR A 69 -8.44 -13.65 -10.75
CA THR A 69 -8.87 -14.59 -9.68
C THR A 69 -7.90 -15.75 -9.42
N CYS A 70 -6.98 -16.04 -10.35
CA CYS A 70 -5.92 -17.03 -10.19
C CYS A 70 -4.68 -16.48 -9.45
N LEU A 71 -4.67 -15.19 -9.08
CA LEU A 71 -3.51 -14.56 -8.49
C LEU A 71 -3.22 -15.11 -7.08
N GLU A 72 -2.01 -15.59 -6.90
CA GLU A 72 -1.46 -16.08 -5.64
C GLU A 72 -0.46 -15.08 -5.03
N PHE A 73 0.23 -14.31 -5.87
CA PHE A 73 1.24 -13.33 -5.45
C PHE A 73 0.95 -11.98 -6.09
N LEU A 74 0.69 -10.97 -5.26
CA LEU A 74 0.51 -9.59 -5.66
C LEU A 74 1.56 -8.71 -4.97
N ASP A 75 2.46 -8.16 -5.77
CA ASP A 75 3.43 -7.18 -5.31
C ASP A 75 3.18 -5.85 -6.00
N LEU A 76 2.80 -4.85 -5.20
CA LEU A 76 2.55 -3.47 -5.63
C LEU A 76 3.67 -2.53 -5.16
N GLY A 77 4.56 -3.04 -4.30
CA GLY A 77 5.56 -2.27 -3.61
C GLY A 77 6.80 -1.99 -4.45
N LEU A 78 7.75 -1.30 -3.83
CA LEU A 78 9.07 -1.07 -4.38
C LEU A 78 9.79 -2.41 -4.59
N ASP A 79 10.35 -2.62 -5.79
CA ASP A 79 11.18 -3.78 -6.07
C ASP A 79 12.56 -3.58 -5.43
N ILE A 80 12.84 -4.32 -4.36
CA ILE A 80 14.10 -4.21 -3.60
C ILE A 80 15.14 -5.18 -4.18
N GLU A 81 14.75 -6.16 -5.00
CA GLU A 81 15.69 -7.14 -5.54
C GLU A 81 16.69 -6.51 -6.51
N ASN A 82 16.35 -5.35 -7.08
CA ASN A 82 17.13 -4.66 -8.09
C ASN A 82 17.94 -3.45 -7.59
N GLY A 83 17.93 -3.14 -6.30
CA GLY A 83 18.72 -2.02 -5.78
C GLY A 83 18.77 -1.91 -4.26
N SER A 84 19.90 -1.42 -3.74
CA SER A 84 19.98 -0.97 -2.36
C SER A 84 19.03 0.19 -2.16
N ARG A 85 18.24 0.15 -1.08
CA ARG A 85 17.42 1.27 -0.62
C ARG A 85 18.37 2.40 -0.22
N GLU A 86 18.63 3.33 -1.13
CA GLU A 86 19.49 4.48 -0.89
C GLU A 86 18.67 5.56 -0.19
N GLU A 87 18.85 5.67 1.13
CA GLU A 87 18.42 6.83 1.88
C GLU A 87 19.26 8.03 1.45
N LEU A 88 18.60 9.09 0.98
CA LEU A 88 19.25 10.33 0.59
C LEU A 88 19.11 11.36 1.71
N VAL A 89 20.15 12.17 1.89
CA VAL A 89 20.13 13.33 2.78
C VAL A 89 19.87 14.57 1.93
N ASP A 90 18.86 15.38 2.27
CA ASP A 90 18.64 16.66 1.62
C ASP A 90 19.72 17.65 2.03
N ASP A 91 20.45 18.21 1.06
CA ASP A 91 21.59 19.11 1.30
C ASP A 91 21.20 20.42 2.02
N ILE A 92 19.92 20.81 2.01
CA ILE A 92 19.45 22.08 2.56
C ILE A 92 19.15 21.96 4.05
N ASP A 93 18.42 20.92 4.44
CA ASP A 93 17.86 20.76 5.79
C ASP A 93 18.34 19.49 6.52
N GLY A 94 19.12 18.64 5.85
CA GLY A 94 19.65 17.39 6.41
C GLY A 94 18.60 16.28 6.52
N THR A 95 17.41 16.45 5.94
CA THR A 95 16.35 15.45 6.05
C THR A 95 16.73 14.18 5.30
N ILE A 96 16.66 13.04 6.00
CA ILE A 96 16.82 11.73 5.39
C ILE A 96 15.49 11.33 4.75
N TYR A 97 15.50 11.02 3.46
CA TYR A 97 14.33 10.58 2.73
C TYR A 97 14.62 9.44 1.77
N ASP A 98 13.58 8.65 1.49
CA ASP A 98 13.63 7.60 0.49
C ASP A 98 13.07 8.13 -0.84
N PRO A 99 13.92 8.32 -1.88
CA PRO A 99 13.47 8.84 -3.16
C PRO A 99 12.51 7.89 -3.89
N GLN A 100 12.53 6.60 -3.54
CA GLN A 100 11.76 5.53 -4.15
C GLN A 100 10.43 5.26 -3.42
N PHE A 101 10.18 5.93 -2.29
CA PHE A 101 8.91 5.83 -1.58
C PHE A 101 7.75 6.35 -2.45
N GLN A 102 6.75 5.51 -2.66
CA GLN A 102 5.65 5.78 -3.58
C GLN A 102 4.52 6.55 -2.89
N LEU A 103 4.45 7.87 -3.13
CA LEU A 103 3.31 8.68 -2.67
C LEU A 103 2.10 8.58 -3.60
N ASN A 104 2.34 8.58 -4.92
CA ASN A 104 1.30 8.61 -5.96
C ASN A 104 0.87 7.19 -6.37
N CYS A 105 0.54 6.36 -5.37
CA CYS A 105 0.18 4.95 -5.53
C CYS A 105 -1.24 4.66 -5.02
N LEU A 106 -1.64 3.38 -5.09
CA LEU A 106 -2.89 2.89 -4.51
C LEU A 106 -2.93 3.14 -2.99
N GLU A 107 -4.05 3.68 -2.52
CA GLU A 107 -4.28 4.01 -1.10
C GLU A 107 -4.46 2.75 -0.25
N MET A 108 -4.82 1.59 -0.82
CA MET A 108 -5.08 0.32 -0.11
C MET A 108 -6.02 0.46 1.10
N SER A 109 -7.18 1.08 0.88
CA SER A 109 -8.24 1.27 1.90
C SER A 109 -9.59 0.79 1.37
N LEU A 110 -10.52 0.45 2.27
CA LEU A 110 -11.88 0.10 1.85
C LEU A 110 -12.57 1.27 1.13
N ALA A 111 -12.30 2.51 1.57
CA ALA A 111 -12.84 3.72 0.96
C ALA A 111 -12.35 3.95 -0.48
N SER A 112 -11.11 3.57 -0.78
CA SER A 112 -10.54 3.67 -2.15
C SER A 112 -10.92 2.50 -3.06
N GLY A 113 -11.49 1.42 -2.49
CA GLY A 113 -11.99 0.29 -3.27
C GLY A 113 -11.23 -1.02 -3.07
N LEU A 114 -10.43 -1.16 -2.00
CA LEU A 114 -9.80 -2.43 -1.64
C LEU A 114 -10.81 -3.61 -1.65
N GLY A 115 -12.06 -3.33 -1.24
CA GLY A 115 -13.18 -4.28 -1.27
C GLY A 115 -13.41 -4.97 -2.63
N LEU A 116 -13.06 -4.31 -3.73
CA LEU A 116 -13.21 -4.84 -5.10
C LEU A 116 -12.25 -6.00 -5.39
N LEU A 117 -11.28 -6.25 -4.50
CA LEU A 117 -10.36 -7.37 -4.60
C LEU A 117 -10.90 -8.65 -3.95
N GLU A 118 -12.13 -8.68 -3.41
CA GLU A 118 -12.71 -9.84 -2.69
C GLU A 118 -12.66 -11.18 -3.43
N ASN A 119 -12.54 -11.16 -4.77
CA ASN A 119 -12.47 -12.36 -5.60
C ASN A 119 -11.07 -12.96 -5.69
N LEU A 120 -10.04 -12.30 -5.14
CA LEU A 120 -8.66 -12.80 -5.06
C LEU A 120 -8.50 -13.86 -3.96
N ARG A 121 -9.35 -14.88 -3.98
CA ARG A 121 -9.41 -15.95 -2.95
C ARG A 121 -8.19 -16.86 -2.94
N ASN A 122 -7.41 -16.86 -4.02
CA ASN A 122 -6.16 -17.60 -4.14
C ASN A 122 -4.94 -16.82 -3.65
N LEU A 123 -5.10 -15.55 -3.28
CA LEU A 123 -3.99 -14.69 -2.89
C LEU A 123 -3.33 -15.22 -1.62
N ARG A 124 -2.04 -15.55 -1.73
CA ARG A 124 -1.17 -16.03 -0.65
C ARG A 124 -0.20 -14.97 -0.16
N SER A 125 0.23 -14.06 -1.03
CA SER A 125 1.18 -13.01 -0.66
C SER A 125 0.74 -11.67 -1.22
N LEU A 126 0.63 -10.67 -0.34
CA LEU A 126 0.45 -9.27 -0.69
C LEU A 126 1.65 -8.47 -0.19
N ARG A 127 2.31 -7.74 -1.09
CA ARG A 127 3.45 -6.90 -0.77
C ARG A 127 3.17 -5.46 -1.20
N VAL A 128 3.31 -4.54 -0.24
CA VAL A 128 3.08 -3.09 -0.39
C VAL A 128 4.24 -2.27 0.18
N VAL A 129 5.43 -2.86 0.24
CA VAL A 129 6.63 -2.23 0.81
C VAL A 129 6.97 -0.95 0.06
N GLY A 130 7.29 0.12 0.78
CA GLY A 130 7.68 1.40 0.17
C GLY A 130 6.52 2.14 -0.51
N MET A 131 5.27 1.88 -0.09
CA MET A 131 4.08 2.60 -0.56
C MET A 131 3.44 3.43 0.54
N GLU A 132 2.89 4.60 0.19
CA GLU A 132 2.01 5.36 1.06
C GLU A 132 0.59 4.77 1.05
N HIS A 133 0.45 3.64 1.72
CA HIS A 133 -0.80 2.91 1.86
C HIS A 133 -1.55 3.28 3.16
N ARG A 134 -2.84 2.96 3.24
CA ARG A 134 -3.74 3.19 4.37
C ARG A 134 -4.37 1.90 4.90
N ILE A 135 -3.63 0.78 4.82
CA ILE A 135 -4.04 -0.48 5.46
C ILE A 135 -4.04 -0.27 6.98
N GLY A 136 -5.23 -0.12 7.56
CA GLY A 136 -5.45 -0.06 9.00
C GLY A 136 -6.12 -1.32 9.53
N VAL A 137 -6.64 -1.26 10.76
CA VAL A 137 -7.29 -2.41 11.42
C VAL A 137 -8.50 -2.91 10.63
N LEU A 138 -9.34 -2.01 10.10
CA LEU A 138 -10.55 -2.39 9.36
C LEU A 138 -10.19 -3.11 8.05
N GLU A 139 -9.19 -2.62 7.33
CA GLU A 139 -8.66 -3.27 6.13
C GLU A 139 -8.09 -4.65 6.45
N LEU A 140 -7.33 -4.80 7.53
CA LEU A 140 -6.77 -6.08 7.96
C LEU A 140 -7.88 -7.08 8.33
N GLN A 141 -8.91 -6.65 9.06
CA GLN A 141 -10.08 -7.47 9.38
C GLN A 141 -10.81 -7.92 8.12
N TRP A 142 -10.99 -7.01 7.16
CA TRP A 142 -11.60 -7.33 5.88
C TRP A 142 -10.75 -8.32 5.08
N MET A 143 -9.43 -8.11 4.97
CA MET A 143 -8.51 -9.04 4.29
C MET A 143 -8.57 -10.43 4.90
N LYS A 144 -8.62 -10.54 6.24
CA LYS A 144 -8.77 -11.83 6.93
C LYS A 144 -10.05 -12.58 6.54
N ALA A 145 -11.15 -11.86 6.32
CA ALA A 145 -12.44 -12.46 5.95
C ALA A 145 -12.49 -12.87 4.46
N TYR A 146 -11.86 -12.10 3.57
CA TYR A 146 -12.02 -12.26 2.12
C TYR A 146 -10.81 -12.85 1.38
N PHE A 147 -9.62 -12.83 1.99
CA PHE A 147 -8.40 -13.49 1.48
C PHE A 147 -8.08 -14.73 2.34
N PRO A 148 -8.87 -15.82 2.23
CA PRO A 148 -8.77 -16.97 3.14
C PRO A 148 -7.44 -17.74 3.02
N ARG A 149 -6.66 -17.49 1.97
CA ARG A 149 -5.36 -18.11 1.72
C ARG A 149 -4.19 -17.16 1.93
N LEU A 150 -4.43 -15.94 2.42
CA LEU A 150 -3.35 -14.97 2.61
C LEU A 150 -2.41 -15.46 3.71
N GLU A 151 -1.17 -15.75 3.31
CA GLU A 151 -0.11 -16.23 4.17
C GLU A 151 0.86 -15.12 4.57
N ARG A 152 1.12 -14.18 3.66
CA ARG A 152 2.13 -13.14 3.85
C ARG A 152 1.59 -11.77 3.48
N LEU A 153 1.78 -10.82 4.41
CA LEU A 153 1.49 -9.41 4.21
C LEU A 153 2.74 -8.60 4.53
N ASN A 154 3.41 -8.11 3.49
CA ASN A 154 4.67 -7.40 3.60
C ASN A 154 4.49 -5.90 3.36
N GLY A 155 5.23 -5.08 4.12
CA GLY A 155 5.21 -3.63 3.96
C GLY A 155 4.16 -2.92 4.81
N VAL A 156 3.39 -3.66 5.60
CA VAL A 156 2.50 -3.11 6.62
C VAL A 156 3.28 -3.07 7.92
N ASP A 157 3.56 -1.87 8.42
CA ASP A 157 4.23 -1.70 9.70
C ASP A 157 3.21 -1.77 10.87
N PRO A 158 3.37 -2.76 11.77
CA PRO A 158 2.62 -2.87 13.02
C PRO A 158 2.41 -1.58 13.79
N GLU A 159 3.41 -0.71 13.82
CA GLU A 159 3.43 0.46 14.68
C GLU A 159 2.79 1.66 14.00
N VAL A 160 2.74 1.66 12.66
CA VAL A 160 2.25 2.78 11.84
C VAL A 160 0.75 2.69 11.56
N CYS A 161 0.15 1.49 11.60
CA CYS A 161 -1.29 1.28 11.38
C CYS A 161 -2.22 2.01 12.37
N TYR A 162 -1.68 2.65 13.41
CA TYR A 162 -2.43 3.26 14.51
C TYR A 162 -2.31 4.78 14.59
N LEU A 163 -1.46 5.38 13.77
CA LEU A 163 -1.15 6.80 13.89
C LEU A 163 -1.73 7.60 12.71
N PRO A 164 -2.43 8.71 12.98
CA PRO A 164 -2.74 9.70 11.95
C PRO A 164 -1.46 10.10 11.19
N LEU A 165 -1.55 10.36 9.88
CA LEU A 165 -0.40 10.66 9.00
C LEU A 165 0.53 11.76 9.53
N PHE A 166 0.01 12.70 10.32
CA PHE A 166 0.74 13.82 10.93
C PHE A 166 1.35 13.49 12.31
N LEU A 167 1.13 12.29 12.82
CA LEU A 167 1.68 11.76 14.07
C LEU A 167 2.58 10.55 13.83
N ARG A 168 3.04 10.26 12.61
CA ARG A 168 4.12 9.28 12.41
C ARG A 168 5.40 9.91 12.98
N PRO A 169 5.84 9.57 14.20
CA PRO A 169 6.99 10.17 14.82
C PRO A 169 8.22 9.46 14.28
N THR A 170 9.29 10.21 14.07
CA THR A 170 10.64 9.67 14.16
C THR A 170 10.84 9.11 15.57
N ARG A 171 10.55 7.81 15.74
CA ARG A 171 10.81 6.95 16.91
C ARG A 171 9.99 7.25 18.19
N GLU A 172 9.66 6.13 18.85
CA GLU A 172 9.00 5.94 20.16
C GLU A 172 7.48 6.13 20.20
N TYR A 173 6.75 5.10 19.74
CA TYR A 173 5.34 4.89 20.08
C TYR A 173 5.13 3.45 20.59
N GLU A 174 4.35 3.28 21.65
CA GLU A 174 3.97 1.95 22.18
C GLU A 174 2.53 1.57 21.79
N PRO A 175 2.31 0.52 20.99
CA PRO A 175 0.96 0.13 20.57
C PRO A 175 0.07 -0.45 21.68
N GLU A 176 -1.24 -0.26 21.51
CA GLU A 176 -2.31 -0.80 22.37
C GLU A 176 -2.19 -2.33 22.58
N PRO A 177 -2.46 -2.86 23.79
CA PRO A 177 -2.17 -4.26 24.13
C PRO A 177 -2.80 -5.32 23.20
N GLY A 178 -4.03 -5.11 22.72
CA GLY A 178 -4.75 -6.08 21.89
C GLY A 178 -4.17 -6.23 20.46
N VAL A 179 -3.48 -5.20 19.98
CA VAL A 179 -2.86 -5.15 18.66
C VAL A 179 -1.51 -5.84 18.67
N ARG A 180 -0.68 -5.53 19.68
CA ARG A 180 0.57 -6.25 19.94
C ARG A 180 0.27 -7.74 20.01
N GLN A 181 -0.81 -8.14 20.69
CA GLN A 181 -1.22 -9.53 20.80
C GLN A 181 -1.66 -10.16 19.46
N TRP A 182 -2.36 -9.43 18.58
CA TRP A 182 -2.70 -9.97 17.25
C TRP A 182 -1.48 -10.13 16.35
N LEU A 183 -0.63 -9.10 16.24
CA LEU A 183 0.58 -9.15 15.41
C LEU A 183 1.60 -10.13 15.98
N SER A 184 1.76 -10.23 17.30
CA SER A 184 2.59 -11.28 17.91
C SER A 184 1.96 -12.67 17.78
N SER A 185 0.64 -12.83 17.85
CA SER A 185 -0.01 -14.13 17.61
C SER A 185 0.12 -14.61 16.16
N GLN A 186 0.15 -13.66 15.23
CA GLN A 186 0.42 -13.91 13.82
C GLN A 186 1.92 -14.17 13.63
N VAL A 187 2.84 -13.33 14.12
CA VAL A 187 4.29 -13.56 14.03
C VAL A 187 4.68 -14.90 14.66
N VAL A 188 4.07 -15.32 15.76
CA VAL A 188 4.31 -16.65 16.36
C VAL A 188 3.66 -17.78 15.56
N SER A 189 2.54 -17.57 14.84
CA SER A 189 2.00 -18.57 13.90
C SER A 189 2.69 -18.59 12.53
N TRP A 190 3.39 -17.52 12.15
CA TRP A 190 4.11 -17.38 10.87
C TRP A 190 5.60 -17.72 10.95
N VAL A 191 6.20 -17.74 12.15
CA VAL A 191 7.64 -18.04 12.37
C VAL A 191 7.89 -19.50 12.82
N LEU A 192 6.87 -20.27 13.21
CA LEU A 192 7.01 -21.66 13.68
C LEU A 192 6.67 -22.74 12.63
N LEU A 193 6.81 -22.43 11.34
CA LEU A 193 6.70 -23.39 10.23
C LEU A 193 8.00 -23.49 9.41
N GLU A 194 9.14 -23.53 10.11
CA GLU A 194 10.41 -24.08 9.60
C GLU A 194 10.91 -25.20 10.52
#